data_AF-A0A832FRC1-F1
#
_entry.id   AF-A0A832FRC1-F1
#
_cell.length_a   1.000
_cell.length_b   1.000
_cell.length_c   1.000
_cell.angle_alpha   90.00
_cell.angle_beta   90.00
_cell.angle_gamma   90.00
#
_symmetry.space_group_name_H-M   'P 1'
#
loop_
_entity.id
_entity.type
_entity.pdbx_description
1 polymer ?
#
loop_
_entity_poly.entity_id
_entity_poly.type
_entity_poly.pdbx_seq_one_letter_code
_entity_poly.pdbx_strand_id
1 'polypeptide(L)' 'MAIYLDNSATSHPKPAEVYSAVIHTLKDIGANPGRGGHKASLMASRIVFEARELIATFFNAERSSRIV' A
#
# COMPACT_ATOMS: atom_id res chain seq x y z
N MET A 1 -26.91 12.41 -10.53
CA MET A 1 -25.50 12.48 -10.07
C MET A 1 -25.52 12.99 -8.65
N ALA A 2 -25.03 12.24 -7.66
CA ALA A 2 -24.98 12.70 -6.28
C ALA A 2 -23.65 13.46 -6.05
N ILE A 3 -23.69 14.58 -5.32
CA ILE A 3 -22.49 15.32 -4.92
C ILE A 3 -21.99 14.70 -3.60
N TYR A 4 -20.76 14.20 -3.60
CA TYR A 4 -20.14 13.61 -2.40
C TYR A 4 -19.43 14.69 -1.57
N LEU A 5 -20.04 15.08 -0.45
CA LEU A 5 -19.52 16.10 0.48
C LEU A 5 -19.08 15.51 1.84
N ASP A 6 -18.84 14.20 1.91
CA ASP A 6 -18.47 13.48 3.15
C ASP A 6 -17.00 13.00 3.17
N ASN A 7 -16.10 13.75 2.52
CA ASN A 7 -14.67 13.40 2.43
C ASN A 7 -13.96 13.36 3.79
N SER A 8 -14.49 14.06 4.80
CA SER A 8 -13.91 14.08 6.14
C SER A 8 -14.12 12.76 6.92
N ALA A 9 -15.23 12.06 6.68
CA ALA A 9 -15.46 10.73 7.24
C ALA A 9 -14.58 9.68 6.53
N THR A 10 -14.52 9.75 5.19
CA THR A 10 -13.59 8.98 4.37
C THR A 10 -13.54 9.54 2.95
N SER A 11 -12.41 9.45 2.27
CA SER A 11 -12.38 9.78 0.83
C SER A 11 -13.12 8.72 0.02
N HIS A 12 -14.07 9.12 -0.82
CA HIS A 12 -14.79 8.23 -1.72
C HIS A 12 -15.21 8.96 -3.00
N PRO A 13 -15.14 8.30 -4.17
CA PRO A 13 -14.51 7.00 -4.41
C PRO A 13 -12.98 7.09 -4.32
N LYS A 14 -12.31 5.93 -4.18
CA LYS A 14 -10.85 5.92 -4.39
C LYS A 14 -10.56 5.97 -5.90
N PRO A 15 -9.40 6.50 -6.32
CA PRO A 15 -8.94 6.36 -7.70
C PRO A 15 -8.80 4.88 -8.10
N ALA A 16 -8.95 4.57 -9.39
CA ALA A 16 -8.91 3.21 -9.93
C ALA A 16 -7.60 2.47 -9.58
N GLU A 17 -6.51 3.21 -9.51
CA GLU A 17 -5.15 2.76 -9.21
C GLU A 17 -5.07 2.11 -7.81
N VAL A 18 -5.80 2.65 -6.84
CA VAL A 18 -5.85 2.09 -5.47
C VAL A 18 -6.49 0.71 -5.48
N TYR A 19 -7.61 0.55 -6.20
CA TYR A 19 -8.27 -0.74 -6.34
C TYR A 19 -7.38 -1.75 -7.07
N SER A 20 -6.76 -1.35 -8.18
CA SER A 20 -5.87 -2.21 -8.97
C SER A 20 -4.68 -2.72 -8.15
N ALA A 21 -4.03 -1.85 -7.38
CA ALA A 21 -2.88 -2.23 -6.54
C ALA A 21 -3.28 -3.24 -5.45
N VAL A 22 -4.42 -3.02 -4.78
CA VAL A 22 -4.94 -3.95 -3.77
C VAL A 22 -5.32 -5.29 -4.40
N ILE A 23 -6.03 -5.27 -5.52
CA ILE A 23 -6.47 -6.49 -6.22
C ILE A 23 -5.25 -7.29 -6.69
N HIS A 24 -4.25 -6.65 -7.29
CA HIS A 24 -3.01 -7.31 -7.73
C HIS A 24 -2.30 -7.98 -6.55
N THR A 25 -2.13 -7.25 -5.44
CA THR A 25 -1.46 -7.78 -4.24
C THR A 25 -2.19 -9.00 -3.68
N LEU A 26 -3.53 -8.97 -3.62
CA LEU A 26 -4.33 -10.06 -3.08
C LEU A 26 -4.43 -11.27 -4.02
N LYS A 27 -4.58 -11.05 -5.34
CA LYS A 27 -4.77 -12.13 -6.32
C LYS A 27 -3.47 -12.79 -6.73
N ASP A 28 -2.43 -12.00 -6.97
CA ASP A 28 -1.22 -12.49 -7.66
C ASP A 28 -0.04 -12.73 -6.70
N ILE A 29 -0.06 -12.14 -5.50
CA ILE A 29 1.05 -12.24 -4.53
C ILE A 29 0.63 -13.04 -3.31
N GLY A 30 -0.47 -12.65 -2.64
CA GLY A 30 -1.19 -13.49 -1.69
C GLY A 30 -0.35 -14.13 -0.58
N ALA A 31 0.68 -13.45 -0.08
CA ALA A 31 1.61 -14.00 0.91
C ALA A 31 1.91 -13.01 2.05
N ASN A 32 2.27 -13.57 3.20
CA ASN A 32 2.71 -12.77 4.34
C ASN A 32 4.13 -12.25 4.12
N PRO A 33 4.38 -10.93 4.28
CA PRO A 33 5.73 -10.37 4.24
C PRO A 33 6.54 -10.73 5.51
N GLY A 34 7.87 -10.70 5.41
CA GLY A 34 8.79 -10.81 6.53
C GLY A 34 9.51 -12.16 6.65
N ARG A 35 8.90 -13.12 7.34
CA ARG A 35 9.61 -14.33 7.83
C ARG A 35 9.65 -15.51 6.86
N GLY A 36 8.99 -15.42 5.71
CA GLY A 36 8.99 -16.49 4.70
C GLY A 36 10.12 -16.32 3.69
N GLY A 37 10.89 -17.39 3.44
CA GLY A 37 11.95 -17.40 2.43
C GLY A 37 11.48 -17.74 1.00
N HIS A 38 10.21 -18.10 0.82
CA HIS A 38 9.66 -18.42 -0.50
C HIS A 38 9.37 -17.17 -1.32
N LYS A 39 9.37 -17.32 -2.65
CA LYS A 39 9.27 -16.22 -3.62
C LYS A 39 8.14 -15.23 -3.31
N ALA A 40 6.92 -15.72 -3.06
CA ALA A 40 5.77 -14.86 -2.79
C ALA A 40 5.92 -14.02 -1.51
N SER A 41 6.47 -14.58 -0.44
CA SER A 41 6.75 -13.85 0.81
C SER A 41 7.81 -12.75 0.61
N LEU A 42 8.85 -13.04 -0.19
CA LEU A 42 9.86 -12.03 -0.55
C LEU A 42 9.25 -10.89 -1.39
N MET A 43 8.37 -11.21 -2.34
CA MET A 43 7.64 -10.21 -3.13
C MET A 43 6.74 -9.33 -2.26
N ALA A 44 5.97 -9.92 -1.35
CA ALA A 44 5.14 -9.17 -0.41
C ALA A 44 5.99 -8.24 0.48
N SER A 45 7.15 -8.72 0.94
CA SER A 45 8.10 -7.93 1.74
C SER A 45 8.61 -6.71 0.98
N ARG A 46 8.91 -6.88 -0.32
CA ARG A 46 9.34 -5.78 -1.20
C ARG A 46 8.27 -4.72 -1.36
N ILE A 47 7.01 -5.11 -1.58
CA ILE A 47 5.90 -4.16 -1.72
C ILE A 47 5.71 -3.32 -0.46
N VAL A 48 5.76 -3.95 0.72
CA VAL A 48 5.66 -3.21 1.99
C VAL A 48 6.85 -2.26 2.15
N PHE A 49 8.05 -2.69 1.81
CA PHE A 49 9.25 -1.85 1.87
C PHE A 49 9.17 -0.65 0.92
N GLU A 50 8.82 -0.89 -0.35
CA GLU A 50 8.64 0.15 -1.37
C GLU A 50 7.57 1.16 -0.96
N ALA A 51 6.44 0.70 -0.41
CA ALA A 51 5.40 1.59 0.12
C ALA A 51 5.95 2.48 1.25
N ARG A 52 6.76 1.93 2.17
CA ARG A 52 7.36 2.70 3.27
C ARG A 52 8.39 3.72 2.77
N GLU A 53 9.19 3.39 1.75
CA GLU A 53 10.14 4.33 1.13
C GLU A 53 9.40 5.50 0.44
N LEU A 54 8.31 5.21 -0.28
CA LEU A 54 7.49 6.23 -0.92
C LEU A 54 6.81 7.14 0.10
N ILE A 55 6.26 6.57 1.19
CA ILE A 55 5.64 7.35 2.26
C ILE A 55 6.69 8.21 2.99
N ALA A 56 7.88 7.66 3.26
CA ALA A 56 8.96 8.42 3.86
C ALA A 56 9.36 9.62 3.00
N THR A 57 9.46 9.42 1.68
CA THR A 57 9.71 10.50 0.72
C THR A 57 8.59 11.55 0.74
N PHE A 58 7.33 11.11 0.71
CA PHE A 58 6.16 11.99 0.71
C PHE A 58 6.11 12.91 1.96
N PHE A 59 6.47 12.38 3.13
CA PHE A 59 6.50 13.14 4.38
C PHE A 59 7.87 13.74 4.72
N ASN A 60 8.87 13.62 3.83
CA ASN A 60 10.25 14.04 4.07
C ASN A 60 10.83 13.46 5.39
N ALA A 61 10.54 12.19 5.66
CA ALA A 61 11.10 11.46 6.79
C ALA A 61 12.53 11.00 6.48
N GLU A 62 13.41 11.03 7.49
CA GLU A 62 14.83 10.67 7.32
C GLU A 62 15.04 9.21 6.88
N ARG A 63 14.19 8.28 7.35
CA ARG A 63 14.28 6.83 7.06
C ARG A 63 12.89 6.20 7.02
N SER A 64 12.68 5.24 6.11
CA SER A 64 11.44 4.46 6.01
C SER A 64 11.13 3.60 7.23
N SER A 65 12.14 3.25 8.04
CA SER A 65 11.96 2.57 9.32
C SER A 65 11.16 3.38 10.35
N ARG A 66 10.94 4.68 10.11
CA ARG A 66 10.06 5.55 10.91
C ARG A 66 8.59 5.51 10.48
N ILE A 67 8.28 4.90 9.34
CA ILE A 67 6.91 4.69 8.86
C ILE A 67 6.43 3.35 9.41
N VAL A 68 5.40 3.32 10.26
CA VAL A 68 4.90 2.10 10.94
C VAL A 68 3.60 1.58 10.35
#